data_AF-A0A2A2IGJ6-F1
#
_entry.id   AF-A0A2A2IGJ6-F1
#
_cell.length_a   1.000
_cell.length_b   1.000
_cell.length_c   1.000
_cell.angle_alpha   90.00
_cell.angle_beta   90.00
_cell.angle_gamma   90.00
#
_symmetry.space_group_name_H-M   'P 1'
#
loop_
_entity.id
_entity.type
_entity.pdbx_description
1 polymer ?
#
loop_
_entity_poly.entity_id
_entity_poly.type
_entity_poly.pdbx_seq_one_letter_code
_entity_poly.pdbx_strand_id
1 'polypeptide(L)' 'MELLKCAKCDTELSDKMEIEYSRWVTEYFCNPDCAMSYYFEYMGSVPFDVHDLPESLKHNKVKAVNGKLYDIS' A
#
# COMPACT_ATOMS: atom_id res chain seq x y z
N MET A 1 16.28 -16.09 22.05
CA MET A 1 15.74 -14.72 21.91
C MET A 1 16.08 -14.26 20.52
N GLU A 2 15.10 -13.74 19.78
CA GLU A 2 15.27 -13.28 18.41
C GLU A 2 15.05 -11.77 18.35
N LEU A 3 15.82 -11.09 17.51
CA LEU A 3 15.73 -9.64 17.33
C LEU A 3 14.67 -9.33 16.27
N LEU A 4 13.69 -8.50 16.63
CA LEU A 4 12.63 -8.10 15.70
C LEU A 4 13.17 -7.11 14.66
N LYS A 5 12.70 -7.25 13.42
CA LYS A 5 13.05 -6.39 12.28
C LYS A 5 11.80 -5.80 11.65
N CYS A 6 11.95 -4.62 11.05
CA CYS A 6 10.91 -4.02 10.23
C CYS A 6 10.63 -4.90 9.01
N ALA A 7 9.39 -5.33 8.83
CA ALA A 7 8.99 -6.19 7.70
C ALA A 7 9.16 -5.53 6.32
N LYS A 8 9.35 -4.21 6.25
CA LYS A 8 9.53 -3.46 5.00
C LYS A 8 10.99 -3.20 4.62
N CYS A 9 11.85 -2.92 5.60
CA CYS A 9 13.21 -2.43 5.33
C CYS A 9 14.30 -3.17 6.12
N ASP A 10 13.95 -4.26 6.81
CA ASP A 10 14.84 -5.13 7.59
C ASP A 10 15.62 -4.45 8.73
N THR A 11 15.34 -3.17 9.01
CA THR A 11 15.96 -2.43 10.11
C THR A 11 15.58 -3.07 11.45
N GLU A 12 16.57 -3.25 12.32
CA GLU A 12 16.38 -3.76 13.67
C GLU A 12 15.50 -2.81 14.49
N LEU A 13 14.47 -3.36 15.15
CA LEU A 13 13.52 -2.56 15.91
C LEU A 13 14.05 -2.24 17.30
N SER A 14 13.77 -1.03 17.76
CA SER A 14 14.04 -0.61 19.14
C SER A 14 12.82 0.08 19.73
N ASP A 15 12.73 0.07 21.06
CA ASP A 15 11.69 0.76 21.83
C ASP A 15 11.76 2.30 21.77
N LYS A 16 12.76 2.84 21.07
CA LYS A 16 12.94 4.28 20.82
C LYS A 16 12.35 4.73 19.48
N MET A 17 11.89 3.80 18.66
CA MET A 17 11.27 4.06 17.35
C MET A 17 9.75 4.20 17.48
N GLU A 18 9.13 4.83 16.49
CA GLU A 18 7.67 4.86 16.35
C GLU A 18 7.19 3.53 15.74
N ILE A 19 7.19 2.47 16.55
CA ILE A 19 6.85 1.13 16.09
C ILE A 19 5.37 1.04 15.75
N GLU A 20 5.08 0.60 14.52
CA GLU A 20 3.74 0.24 14.08
C GLU A 20 3.59 -1.29 14.07
N TYR A 21 2.41 -1.79 14.45
CA TYR A 21 2.08 -3.22 14.39
C TYR A 21 0.78 -3.44 13.63
N SER A 22 0.85 -4.25 12.58
CA SER A 22 -0.34 -4.66 11.84
C SER A 22 -0.89 -5.97 12.37
N ARG A 23 -2.11 -5.93 12.91
CA ARG A 23 -2.85 -7.14 13.27
C ARG A 23 -3.26 -7.98 12.06
N TRP A 24 -3.35 -7.38 10.88
CA TRP A 24 -3.82 -8.06 9.67
C TRP A 24 -2.72 -8.91 9.02
N VAL A 25 -1.53 -8.32 8.85
CA VAL A 25 -0.37 -9.04 8.27
C VAL A 25 0.54 -9.65 9.34
N THR A 26 0.27 -9.41 10.63
CA THR A 26 1.06 -9.90 11.78
C THR A 26 2.52 -9.46 11.78
N GLU A 27 2.79 -8.26 11.24
CA GLU A 27 4.14 -7.71 11.08
C GLU A 27 4.36 -6.41 11.87
N TYR A 28 5.62 -6.10 12.15
CA TYR A 28 6.08 -4.87 12.81
C TYR A 28 6.83 -3.96 11.83
N PHE A 29 6.70 -2.64 12.01
CA PHE A 29 7.34 -1.63 11.16
C PHE A 29 8.03 -0.56 12.02
N CYS A 30 9.17 -0.05 11.55
CA CYS A 30 9.97 0.92 12.32
C CYS A 30 9.42 2.36 12.31
N ASN A 31 8.44 2.65 11.45
CA ASN A 31 7.72 3.92 11.35
C ASN A 31 6.45 3.77 10.48
N PRO A 32 5.54 4.77 10.48
CA PRO A 32 4.34 4.78 9.65
C PRO A 32 4.60 4.66 8.14
N ASP A 33 5.70 5.23 7.63
CA ASP A 33 6.02 5.19 6.20
C ASP A 33 6.33 3.77 5.72
N CYS A 34 7.06 2.99 6.52
CA CYS A 34 7.35 1.59 6.25
C CYS A 34 6.07 0.74 6.27
N ALA A 35 5.19 0.98 7.24
CA ALA A 35 3.89 0.31 7.31
C ALA A 35 3.04 0.62 6.07
N MET A 36 2.87 1.90 5.74
CA MET A 36 2.06 2.35 4.60
C MET A 36 2.61 1.83 3.27
N SER A 37 3.93 1.91 3.06
CA SER A 37 4.57 1.40 1.85
C SER A 37 4.37 -0.10 1.69
N TYR A 38 4.54 -0.86 2.78
CA TYR A 38 4.25 -2.29 2.78
C TYR A 38 2.79 -2.58 2.44
N TYR A 39 1.84 -1.83 3.00
CA TYR A 39 0.40 -2.04 2.70
C TYR A 39 0.06 -1.76 1.24
N PHE A 40 0.61 -0.69 0.66
CA PHE A 40 0.39 -0.40 -0.76
C PHE A 40 0.96 -1.49 -1.67
N GLU A 41 2.17 -1.97 -1.38
CA GLU A 41 2.78 -3.08 -2.12
C GLU A 41 1.99 -4.38 -1.95
N TYR A 42 1.64 -4.75 -0.71
CA TYR A 42 0.89 -5.97 -0.39
C TYR A 42 -0.50 -5.98 -1.03
N MET A 43 -1.20 -4.84 -1.01
CA MET A 43 -2.55 -4.71 -1.58
C MET A 43 -2.53 -4.47 -3.10
N GLY A 44 -1.34 -4.40 -3.72
CA GLY A 44 -1.19 -4.12 -5.15
C GLY A 44 -1.74 -2.75 -5.56
N SER A 45 -1.71 -1.77 -4.64
CA SER A 45 -2.18 -0.43 -4.91
C SER A 45 -1.16 0.31 -5.76
N VAL A 46 -1.55 0.66 -6.98
CA VAL A 46 -0.69 1.34 -7.95
C VAL A 46 -1.41 2.59 -8.49
N PRO A 47 -0.67 3.60 -8.97
CA PRO A 47 -1.27 4.73 -9.67
C PRO A 47 -2.16 4.28 -10.82
N PHE A 48 -3.31 4.94 -10.96
CA PHE A 48 -4.29 4.66 -11.99
C PHE A 48 -4.41 5.88 -12.91
N ASP A 49 -4.18 5.67 -14.21
CA ASP A 49 -4.48 6.66 -15.23
C ASP A 49 -5.68 6.21 -16.06
N VAL A 50 -6.77 6.97 -15.98
CA VAL A 50 -8.01 6.72 -16.74
C VAL A 50 -7.82 6.90 -18.25
N HIS A 51 -6.78 7.62 -18.66
CA HIS A 51 -6.44 7.86 -20.06
C HIS A 51 -5.42 6.84 -20.61
N ASP A 52 -4.75 6.09 -19.74
CA ASP A 52 -3.77 5.06 -20.10
C ASP A 52 -4.05 3.77 -19.31
N LEU A 53 -5.20 3.16 -19.59
CA LEU A 53 -5.66 1.96 -18.89
C LEU A 53 -4.89 0.71 -19.35
N PRO A 54 -4.23 -0.01 -18.43
CA PRO A 54 -3.70 -1.35 -18.69
C PRO A 54 -4.80 -2.27 -19.22
N GLU A 55 -4.45 -3.24 -20.08
CA GLU A 55 -5.41 -4.17 -20.67
C GLU A 55 -6.25 -4.93 -19.64
N SER A 56 -5.65 -5.28 -18.51
CA SER A 56 -6.32 -5.95 -17.38
C SER A 56 -7.43 -5.11 -16.74
N LEU A 57 -7.41 -3.79 -16.91
CA LEU A 57 -8.37 -2.85 -16.35
C LEU A 57 -9.34 -2.29 -17.40
N LYS A 58 -9.26 -2.71 -18.68
CA LYS A 58 -10.23 -2.29 -19.73
C LYS A 58 -11.67 -2.76 -19.44
N HIS A 59 -11.86 -3.72 -18.54
CA HIS A 59 -13.18 -4.12 -18.04
C HIS A 59 -13.72 -3.21 -16.94
N ASN A 60 -12.88 -2.37 -16.33
CA ASN A 60 -13.32 -1.39 -15.36
C ASN A 60 -14.06 -0.29 -16.10
N LYS A 61 -15.36 -0.24 -15.85
CA LYS A 61 -16.29 0.70 -16.44
C LYS A 61 -16.14 2.06 -15.74
N VAL A 62 -14.99 2.72 -15.88
CA VAL A 62 -14.72 4.05 -15.30
C VAL A 62 -14.53 5.07 -16.41
N LYS A 63 -15.15 6.24 -16.30
CA LYS A 63 -15.04 7.33 -17.28
C LYS A 63 -14.76 8.68 -16.61
N ALA A 64 -13.87 9.46 -17.20
CA ALA A 64 -13.68 10.87 -16.84
C ALA A 64 -14.69 11.78 -17.57
N VAL A 65 -15.45 12.59 -16.83
CA VAL A 65 -16.36 13.61 -17.37
C VAL A 65 -16.18 14.90 -16.55
N ASN A 66 -15.83 16.00 -17.22
CA ASN A 66 -15.61 17.32 -16.59
C ASN A 66 -14.65 17.27 -15.38
N GLY A 67 -13.54 16.53 -15.48
CA GLY A 67 -12.53 16.39 -14.43
C GLY A 67 -12.93 15.48 -13.27
N LYS A 68 -14.03 14.74 -13.37
CA LYS A 68 -14.50 13.78 -12.35
C LYS A 68 -14.56 12.38 -12.93
N LEU A 69 -14.32 11.37 -12.09
CA LEU A 69 -14.42 9.95 -12.46
C LEU A 69 -15.80 9.40 -12.10
N TYR A 70 -16.38 8.62 -13.00
CA TYR A 70 -17.67 7.97 -12.84
C TYR A 70 -17.52 6.48 -13.09
N ASP A 71 -18.04 5.67 -12.19
CA ASP A 71 -18.34 4.26 -12.48
C ASP A 71 -19.59 4.22 -13.37
N ILE A 72 -19.49 3.53 -14.49
CA ILE A 72 -20.54 3.37 -15.51
C ILE A 72 -20.93 1.88 -15.65
N SER A 73 -20.81 1.12 -14.55
CA SER A 73 -21.16 -0.29 -14.48
C SER A 73 -22.62 -0.66 -14.68
#